data_AF-A0A7V8A953-F1
#
_entry.id   AF-A0A7V8A953-F1
#
_cell.length_a   1.000
_cell.length_b   1.000
_cell.length_c   1.000
_cell.angle_alpha   90.00
_cell.angle_beta   90.00
_cell.angle_gamma   90.00
#
_symmetry.space_group_name_H-M   'P 1'
#
loop_
_entity.id
_entity.type
_entity.pdbx_description
1 polymer ?
#
loop_
_entity_poly.entity_id
_entity_poly.type
_entity_poly.pdbx_seq_one_letter_code
_entity_poly.pdbx_strand_id
1 'polypeptide(L)' 'MSGMSPLLTIMTNAAIKAGKAIKRDFGEVENLQVSKKGPSDYVTAADKKAEDVIFEELAKG' A
#
# COMPACT_ATOMS: atom_id res chain seq x y z
N MET A 1 -22.94 16.59 13.00
CA MET A 1 -22.26 15.42 12.42
C MET A 1 -21.04 15.13 13.26
N SER A 2 -20.98 13.97 13.90
CA SER A 2 -19.74 13.49 14.51
C SER A 2 -18.75 13.20 13.37
N GLY A 3 -17.83 14.13 13.11
CA GLY A 3 -16.72 13.89 12.20
C GLY A 3 -15.88 12.72 12.71
N MET A 4 -15.19 12.02 11.81
CA MET A 4 -14.20 11.01 12.21
C MET A 4 -13.22 11.64 13.21
N SER A 5 -12.80 10.86 14.20
CA SER A 5 -11.74 11.33 15.10
C SER A 5 -10.47 11.61 14.29
N PRO A 6 -9.63 12.56 14.71
CA PRO A 6 -8.38 12.89 14.00
C PRO A 6 -7.51 11.65 13.74
N LEU A 7 -7.41 10.76 14.73
CA LEU A 7 -6.71 9.48 14.61
C LEU A 7 -7.32 8.60 13.51
N LEU A 8 -8.65 8.46 13.47
CA LEU A 8 -9.32 7.64 12.47
C LEU A 8 -9.15 8.22 11.07
N THR A 9 -9.11 9.55 10.94
CA THR A 9 -8.79 10.21 9.66
C THR A 9 -7.37 9.88 9.20
N ILE A 10 -6.37 9.93 10.08
CA ILE A 10 -4.98 9.57 9.76
C ILE A 10 -4.89 8.10 9.33
N MET A 11 -5.48 7.18 10.10
CA MET A 11 -5.50 5.74 9.77
C MET A 11 -6.19 5.47 8.42
N THR A 12 -7.31 6.14 8.15
CA THR A 12 -8.04 5.98 6.89
C THR A 12 -7.20 6.46 5.70
N ASN A 13 -6.51 7.60 5.85
CA ASN A 13 -5.65 8.13 4.80
C ASN A 13 -4.46 7.20 4.51
N ALA A 14 -3.82 6.66 5.55
CA ALA A 14 -2.74 5.69 5.44
C ALA A 14 -3.18 4.44 4.65
N ALA A 15 -4.32 3.86 5.02
CA ALA A 15 -4.87 2.68 4.34
C ALA A 15 -5.21 2.95 2.87
N ILE A 16 -5.83 4.09 2.56
CA ILE A 16 -6.15 4.47 1.18
C ILE A 16 -4.88 4.62 0.34
N LYS A 17 -3.83 5.25 0.90
CA LYS A 17 -2.58 5.49 0.19
C LYS A 17 -1.84 4.18 -0.11
N ALA A 18 -1.75 3.28 0.88
CA ALA A 18 -1.18 1.96 0.69
C ALA A 18 -1.97 1.13 -0.34
N GLY A 19 -3.31 1.15 -0.25
CA GLY A 19 -4.17 0.45 -1.21
C GLY A 19 -4.00 0.93 -2.65
N LYS A 20 -3.78 2.24 -2.88
CA LYS A 20 -3.46 2.76 -4.22
C LYS A 20 -2.12 2.23 -4.74
N ALA A 21 -1.10 2.12 -3.88
CA ALA A 21 0.20 1.57 -4.26
C ALA A 21 0.08 0.10 -4.66
N ILE A 22 -0.61 -0.72 -3.85
CA ILE A 22 -0.87 -2.13 -4.15
C ILE A 22 -1.64 -2.27 -5.48
N LYS A 23 -2.70 -1.48 -5.68
CA LYS A 23 -3.51 -1.55 -6.91
C LYS A 23 -2.70 -1.23 -8.17
N ARG A 24 -1.82 -0.23 -8.12
CA ARG A 24 -0.93 0.09 -9.25
C ARG A 24 0.00 -1.07 -9.53
N ASP A 25 0.69 -1.54 -8.51
CA ASP A 25 1.65 -2.62 -8.65
C ASP A 25 0.94 -3.89 -9.19
N PHE A 26 -0.34 -4.11 -8.85
CA PHE A 26 -1.12 -5.26 -9.34
C PHE A 26 -1.42 -5.15 -10.84
N GLY A 27 -1.73 -3.95 -11.32
CA GLY A 27 -1.87 -3.70 -12.76
C GLY A 27 -0.56 -3.89 -13.53
N GLU A 28 0.59 -3.77 -12.88
CA GLU A 28 1.91 -4.02 -13.47
C GLU A 28 2.33 -5.50 -13.39
N VAL A 29 1.59 -6.36 -12.67
CA VAL A 29 1.96 -7.77 -12.47
C VAL A 29 1.97 -8.56 -13.78
N GLU A 30 1.12 -8.19 -14.75
CA GLU A 30 1.12 -8.78 -16.09
C GLU A 30 2.42 -8.47 -16.84
N ASN A 31 2.99 -7.28 -16.63
CA ASN A 31 4.30 -6.90 -17.19
C ASN A 31 5.47 -7.58 -16.48
N LEU A 32 5.27 -8.06 -15.24
CA LEU A 32 6.26 -8.80 -14.47
C LEU A 32 6.35 -10.29 -14.86
N GLN A 33 5.36 -10.84 -15.59
CA GLN A 33 5.40 -12.24 -16.06
C GLN A 33 6.59 -12.56 -16.99
N VAL A 34 7.26 -11.53 -17.53
CA VAL A 34 8.48 -11.70 -18.35
C VAL A 34 9.76 -11.71 -17.50
N SER A 35 9.68 -11.31 -16.23
CA SER A 35 10.79 -11.30 -15.28
C SER A 35 10.89 -12.66 -14.58
N LYS A 36 12.11 -13.20 -14.46
CA LYS A 36 12.42 -14.50 -13.83
C LYS A 36 11.95 -14.67 -12.37
N LYS A 37 11.49 -13.60 -11.72
CA LYS A 37 11.01 -13.56 -10.35
C LYS A 37 9.52 -13.92 -10.33
N GLY A 38 9.19 -15.07 -9.76
CA GLY A 38 7.84 -15.61 -9.76
C GLY A 38 6.83 -14.78 -8.92
N PRO A 39 5.56 -15.20 -8.89
CA PRO A 39 4.47 -14.48 -8.21
C PRO A 39 4.76 -14.16 -6.73
N SER A 40 5.51 -15.00 -6.02
CA SER A 40 5.87 -14.82 -4.61
C SER A 40 6.77 -13.60 -4.36
N ASP A 41 7.62 -13.21 -5.32
CA ASP A 41 8.48 -12.03 -5.19
C ASP A 41 7.67 -10.74 -5.33
N TYR A 42 6.64 -10.76 -6.17
CA TYR A 42 5.72 -9.64 -6.34
C TYR A 42 4.91 -9.38 -5.07
N VAL A 43 4.36 -10.43 -4.45
CA VAL A 43 3.61 -10.31 -3.19
C VAL A 43 4.50 -9.72 -2.10
N THR A 44 5.74 -10.19 -1.99
CA THR A 44 6.71 -9.69 -1.00
C THR A 44 7.07 -8.21 -1.22
N ALA A 45 7.20 -7.77 -2.47
CA ALA A 45 7.53 -6.38 -2.78
C ALA A 45 6.34 -5.43 -2.52
N ALA A 46 5.13 -5.85 -2.90
CA ALA A 46 3.92 -5.07 -2.67
C ALA A 46 3.62 -4.92 -1.17
N ASP A 47 3.83 -5.99 -0.39
CA ASP A 47 3.66 -6.00 1.07
C ASP A 47 4.61 -5.01 1.76
N LYS A 48 5.92 -5.10 1.51
CA LYS A 48 6.92 -4.17 2.09
C LYS A 48 6.61 -2.71 1.78
N LYS A 49 6.21 -2.42 0.55
CA LYS A 49 5.89 -1.07 0.11
C LYS A 49 4.60 -0.55 0.77
N ALA A 50 3.62 -1.42 1.00
CA ALA A 50 2.43 -1.05 1.75
C ALA A 50 2.76 -0.76 3.21
N GLU A 51 3.63 -1.56 3.84
CA GLU A 51 4.12 -1.34 5.19
C GLU A 51 4.85 0.00 5.32
N ASP A 52 5.80 0.29 4.42
CA ASP A 52 6.54 1.56 4.39
C ASP A 52 5.58 2.76 4.29
N VAL A 53 4.60 2.69 3.39
CA VAL A 53 3.60 3.76 3.21
C VAL A 53 2.75 3.94 4.46
N ILE A 54 2.29 2.85 5.08
CA ILE A 54 1.49 2.94 6.31
C ILE A 54 2.33 3.54 7.43
N PHE A 55 3.55 3.06 7.62
CA PHE A 55 4.46 3.55 8.65
C PHE A 55 4.72 5.06 8.47
N GLU A 56 5.05 5.49 7.26
CA GLU A 56 5.28 6.91 6.98
C GLU A 56 4.07 7.79 7.27
N GLU A 57 2.86 7.35 6.89
CA GLU A 57 1.64 8.15 7.09
C GLU A 57 1.23 8.21 8.56
N LEU A 58 1.42 7.13 9.31
CA LEU A 58 1.15 7.10 10.74
C LEU A 58 2.22 7.85 11.56
N ALA A 59 3.48 7.81 11.14
CA ALA A 59 4.58 8.49 11.83
C ALA A 59 4.59 10.02 11.63
N LYS A 60 3.93 10.52 10.58
CA LYS A 60 3.76 11.96 10.31
C LYS A 60 2.55 12.57 11.04
N GLY A 61 1.62 11.73 11.51
CA GLY A 61 0.31 12.12 12.07
C GLY A 61 0.31 12.36 13.57
#